data_AF-A0A0Q9S1B5-F1
#
_entry.id   AF-A0A0Q9S1B5-F1
#
_cell.length_a   1.000
_cell.length_b   1.000
_cell.length_c   1.000
_cell.angle_alpha   90.00
_cell.angle_beta   90.00
_cell.angle_gamma   90.00
#
_symmetry.space_group_name_H-M   'P 1'
#
loop_
_entity.id
_entity.type
_entity.pdbx_description
1 polymer ?
#
loop_
_entity_poly.entity_id
_entity_poly.type
_entity_poly.pdbx_seq_one_letter_code
_entity_poly.pdbx_strand_id
1 'polypeptide(L)'
;MTRISLSRQPDERVLVVEGAVDRVIAAADVAAYVREREVDRPRWVWDDTARWYPPLLAAGVRVERCHDLRLGHNLLRRAPAIEVALLVGPQSEHWDRLGPSVASDPALFSIDDDAEHLRADLEDARQLAAVTSSTDPARLGLLLAAESAGALVAAEMTYAGVPWRTDVHQRLLSDLLGPRPPLGSRPQGLEALADQIRGALNAPGLNPDSHPELLAALRRAELEVPDTRASTLRQLDHPAVEPLLRYKQLAHLFQTNGWAWSDEWVRGGRFRPSYQPAGSATGRWSSNGGGALSFPAQVRHAVVADEGWTLVVADVAQLEPRVLAGMSGDRALARSARGADLYQGMVDDGAVATRNDAKLGLLGAMYGATSGESGRMVAGLTKRYPAAFGLVEEAARAGERGEAVRTLLGRGSPTLGESWARNPEGPPVDPEVQSRHRRTFGRFTRNFVVQGTGAEWAACWIADLRNRLWHMGGGGPFKARPHLVFFLHDEVVVHTPLALADDVAAQATEAAATASGLLFRTLGIDFPLTISTVRSYADAGKPGAVVAPHG
;
A
#
# COMPACT_ATOMS: atom_id res chain seq x y z
N MET A 1 -14.85 -17.16 20.52
CA MET A 1 -13.88 -17.64 19.50
C MET A 1 -12.58 -17.90 20.22
N THR A 2 -12.00 -19.08 20.06
CA THR A 2 -10.75 -19.48 20.71
C THR A 2 -9.59 -18.64 20.19
N ARG A 3 -8.71 -18.20 21.10
CA ARG A 3 -7.44 -17.52 20.77
C ARG A 3 -6.30 -18.43 21.23
N ILE A 4 -5.32 -18.64 20.38
CA ILE A 4 -4.14 -19.46 20.67
C ILE A 4 -2.91 -18.59 20.44
N SER A 5 -2.16 -18.31 21.50
CA SER A 5 -0.99 -17.45 21.45
C SER A 5 0.28 -18.28 21.28
N LEU A 6 1.15 -17.85 20.36
CA LEU A 6 2.46 -18.45 20.11
C LEU A 6 3.56 -17.45 20.46
N SER A 7 4.47 -17.85 21.34
CA SER A 7 5.63 -17.05 21.74
C SER A 7 6.91 -17.87 21.58
N ARG A 8 7.93 -17.33 20.91
CA ARG A 8 9.24 -17.99 20.80
C ARG A 8 9.93 -17.98 22.16
N GLN A 9 10.62 -19.07 22.46
CA GLN A 9 11.46 -19.25 23.64
C GLN A 9 12.88 -19.63 23.20
N PRO A 10 13.87 -19.53 24.11
CA PRO A 10 15.21 -20.07 23.87
C PRO A 10 15.19 -21.56 23.48
N ASP A 11 16.28 -22.02 22.86
CA ASP A 11 16.52 -23.42 22.48
C ASP A 11 15.52 -23.96 21.44
N GLU A 12 15.10 -23.11 20.49
CA GLU A 12 14.14 -23.47 19.44
C GLU A 12 12.81 -24.02 19.99
N ARG A 13 12.32 -23.42 21.08
CA ARG A 13 11.04 -23.78 21.70
C ARG A 13 9.97 -22.72 21.45
N VAL A 14 8.72 -23.14 21.52
CA VAL A 14 7.56 -22.27 21.40
C VAL A 14 6.61 -22.52 22.56
N LEU A 15 6.32 -21.46 23.31
CA LEU A 15 5.23 -21.44 24.27
C LEU A 15 3.92 -21.24 23.52
N VAL A 16 2.98 -22.14 23.78
CA VAL A 16 1.61 -22.10 23.29
C VAL A 16 0.69 -21.87 24.48
N VAL A 17 -0.12 -20.81 24.42
CA VAL A 17 -1.12 -20.48 25.45
C VAL A 17 -2.51 -20.54 24.84
N GLU A 18 -3.39 -21.34 25.44
CA GLU A 18 -4.81 -21.43 25.08
C GLU A 18 -5.66 -21.39 26.35
N GLY A 19 -6.36 -20.27 26.57
CA GLY A 19 -7.10 -20.07 27.81
C GLY A 19 -6.17 -20.07 29.02
N ALA A 20 -6.37 -21.02 29.94
CA ALA A 20 -5.52 -21.20 31.13
C ALA A 20 -4.46 -22.31 30.96
N VAL A 21 -4.33 -22.87 29.76
CA VAL A 21 -3.42 -23.98 29.48
C VAL A 21 -2.18 -23.44 28.77
N ASP A 22 -1.03 -23.63 29.41
CA ASP A 22 0.29 -23.33 28.86
C ASP A 22 1.00 -24.63 28.50
N ARG A 23 1.59 -24.69 27.30
CA ARG A 23 2.42 -25.82 26.89
C ARG A 23 3.60 -25.36 26.05
N VAL A 24 4.72 -26.08 26.15
CA VAL A 24 5.92 -25.81 25.35
C VAL A 24 6.09 -26.92 24.33
N ILE A 25 6.26 -26.56 23.07
CA ILE A 25 6.54 -27.47 21.95
C ILE A 25 7.86 -27.08 21.27
N ALA A 26 8.47 -28.01 20.53
CA ALA A 26 9.61 -27.67 19.70
C ALA A 26 9.17 -26.80 18.50
N ALA A 27 10.04 -25.89 18.05
CA ALA A 27 9.75 -25.02 16.91
C ALA A 27 9.47 -25.83 15.63
N ALA A 28 10.11 -27.00 15.47
CA ALA A 28 9.87 -27.93 14.38
C ALA A 28 8.43 -28.50 14.37
N ASP A 29 7.78 -28.60 15.53
CA ASP A 29 6.44 -29.17 15.68
C ASP A 29 5.31 -28.15 15.45
N VAL A 30 5.64 -26.85 15.38
CA VAL A 30 4.66 -25.77 15.26
C VAL A 30 3.75 -25.96 14.05
N ALA A 31 4.30 -26.31 12.89
CA ALA A 31 3.48 -26.50 11.68
C ALA A 31 2.49 -27.67 11.82
N ALA A 32 2.88 -28.76 12.48
CA ALA A 32 1.98 -29.87 12.76
C ALA A 32 0.87 -29.45 13.74
N TYR A 33 1.26 -28.76 14.81
CA TYR A 33 0.32 -28.24 15.81
C TYR A 33 -0.70 -27.26 15.22
N VAL A 34 -0.24 -26.29 14.41
CA VAL A 34 -1.13 -25.32 13.74
C VAL A 34 -2.09 -26.04 12.80
N ARG A 35 -1.61 -27.01 12.01
CA ARG A 35 -2.47 -27.79 11.10
C ARG A 35 -3.57 -28.55 11.84
N GLU A 36 -3.25 -29.16 12.97
CA GLU A 36 -4.22 -29.89 13.80
C GLU A 36 -5.30 -28.93 14.35
N ARG A 37 -4.88 -27.76 14.83
CA ARG A 37 -5.79 -26.80 15.46
C ARG A 37 -6.55 -25.90 14.50
N GLU A 38 -6.10 -25.73 13.27
CA GLU A 38 -6.76 -24.88 12.29
C GLU A 38 -8.19 -25.35 11.98
N VAL A 39 -8.50 -26.63 12.20
CA VAL A 39 -9.85 -27.21 12.05
C VAL A 39 -10.87 -26.51 12.96
N ASP A 40 -10.45 -26.07 14.15
CA ASP A 40 -11.29 -25.32 15.10
C ASP A 40 -11.42 -23.83 14.76
N ARG A 41 -10.72 -23.38 13.70
CA ARG A 41 -10.68 -22.00 13.20
C ARG A 41 -10.34 -20.97 14.31
N PRO A 42 -9.28 -21.19 15.11
CA PRO A 42 -8.89 -20.28 16.17
C PRO A 42 -8.41 -18.94 15.61
N ARG A 43 -8.27 -17.93 16.47
CA ARG A 43 -7.39 -16.79 16.18
C ARG A 43 -5.99 -17.13 16.65
N TRP A 44 -5.06 -17.18 15.73
CA TRP A 44 -3.65 -17.25 16.10
C TRP A 44 -3.16 -15.89 16.56
N VAL A 45 -2.45 -15.84 17.68
CA VAL A 45 -1.96 -14.59 18.26
C VAL A 45 -0.46 -14.68 18.37
N TRP A 46 0.25 -13.74 17.75
CA TRP A 46 1.71 -13.77 17.71
C TRP A 46 2.27 -12.36 17.55
N ASP A 47 3.57 -12.22 17.79
CA ASP A 47 4.30 -10.95 17.70
C ASP A 47 4.23 -10.34 16.30
N ASP A 48 4.63 -11.07 15.26
CA ASP A 48 4.70 -10.56 13.89
C ASP A 48 4.40 -11.66 12.87
N THR A 49 3.39 -11.43 12.03
CA THR A 49 2.94 -12.42 11.03
C THR A 49 4.04 -12.73 10.01
N ALA A 50 4.89 -11.76 9.69
CA ALA A 50 6.03 -11.95 8.80
C ALA A 50 7.07 -12.96 9.34
N ARG A 51 7.08 -13.21 10.66
CA ARG A 51 7.97 -14.18 11.32
C ARG A 51 7.37 -15.58 11.43
N TRP A 52 6.05 -15.67 11.64
CA TRP A 52 5.38 -16.97 11.89
C TRP A 52 4.80 -17.61 10.64
N TYR A 53 4.23 -16.81 9.75
CA TYR A 53 3.41 -17.36 8.68
C TYR A 53 4.20 -17.92 7.49
N PRO A 54 5.35 -17.35 7.07
CA PRO A 54 6.10 -17.92 5.95
C PRO A 54 6.57 -19.37 6.15
N PRO A 55 7.11 -19.78 7.33
CA PRO A 55 7.43 -21.18 7.60
C PRO A 55 6.20 -22.11 7.56
N LEU A 56 5.05 -21.63 8.04
CA LEU A 56 3.79 -22.38 7.97
C LEU A 56 3.34 -22.60 6.53
N LEU A 57 3.39 -21.55 5.69
CA LEU A 57 3.10 -21.65 4.26
C LEU A 57 4.06 -22.61 3.54
N ALA A 58 5.35 -22.59 3.89
CA ALA A 58 6.34 -23.53 3.36
C ALA A 58 6.00 -24.99 3.74
N ALA A 59 5.45 -25.21 4.93
CA ALA A 59 4.93 -26.51 5.39
C ALA A 59 3.52 -26.84 4.84
N GLY A 60 2.94 -26.00 3.99
CA GLY A 60 1.61 -26.20 3.42
C GLY A 60 0.46 -25.94 4.40
N VAL A 61 0.68 -25.15 5.45
CA VAL A 61 -0.32 -24.77 6.45
C VAL A 61 -0.77 -23.33 6.20
N ARG A 62 -2.05 -23.17 5.87
CA ARG A 62 -2.70 -21.86 5.74
C ARG A 62 -3.43 -21.55 7.05
N VAL A 63 -3.29 -20.34 7.56
CA VAL A 63 -3.97 -19.86 8.76
C VAL A 63 -5.11 -18.93 8.36
N GLU A 64 -6.34 -19.18 8.79
CA GLU A 64 -7.49 -18.35 8.41
C GLU A 64 -7.43 -16.97 9.07
N ARG A 65 -7.14 -16.91 10.38
CA ARG A 65 -7.22 -15.68 11.18
C ARG A 65 -6.03 -15.57 12.12
N CYS A 66 -5.46 -14.36 12.18
CA CYS A 66 -4.50 -14.02 13.21
C CYS A 66 -4.86 -12.72 13.94
N HIS A 67 -4.09 -12.43 14.97
CA HIS A 67 -3.92 -11.13 15.60
C HIS A 67 -2.43 -10.82 15.58
N ASP A 68 -2.03 -9.86 14.77
CA ASP A 68 -0.65 -9.41 14.66
C ASP A 68 -0.39 -8.34 15.73
N LEU A 69 0.31 -8.74 16.80
CA LEU A 69 0.47 -7.88 17.98
C LEU A 69 1.35 -6.66 17.68
N ARG A 70 2.38 -6.78 16.84
CA ARG A 70 3.23 -5.65 16.44
C ARG A 70 2.44 -4.60 15.68
N LEU A 71 1.62 -5.01 14.71
CA LEU A 71 0.73 -4.08 13.99
C LEU A 71 -0.31 -3.47 14.92
N GLY A 72 -0.92 -4.30 15.78
CA GLY A 72 -1.91 -3.85 16.76
C GLY A 72 -1.35 -2.84 17.75
N HIS A 73 -0.15 -3.09 18.28
CA HIS A 73 0.53 -2.23 19.24
C HIS A 73 0.80 -0.84 18.64
N ASN A 74 1.41 -0.81 17.45
CA ASN A 74 1.72 0.43 16.72
C ASN A 74 0.48 1.27 16.39
N LEU A 75 -0.65 0.60 16.15
CA LEU A 75 -1.91 1.24 15.85
C LEU A 75 -2.57 1.81 17.11
N LEU A 76 -2.71 0.97 18.15
CA LEU A 76 -3.41 1.33 19.38
C LEU A 76 -2.70 2.44 20.15
N ARG A 77 -1.36 2.45 20.15
CA ARG A 77 -0.57 3.49 20.80
C ARG A 77 -0.85 4.90 20.26
N ARG A 78 -1.24 5.00 18.98
CA ARG A 78 -1.58 6.28 18.33
C ARG A 78 -3.07 6.56 18.28
N ALA A 79 -3.92 5.58 18.56
CA ALA A 79 -5.37 5.73 18.46
C ALA A 79 -5.89 6.70 19.54
N PRO A 80 -6.53 7.84 19.18
CA PRO A 80 -6.97 8.83 20.18
C PRO A 80 -8.02 8.31 21.17
N ALA A 81 -8.70 7.21 20.83
CA ALA A 81 -9.70 6.57 21.68
C ALA A 81 -9.09 5.60 22.72
N ILE A 82 -7.78 5.39 22.69
CA ILE A 82 -7.06 4.46 23.57
C ILE A 82 -6.39 5.20 24.72
N GLU A 83 -6.61 4.71 25.93
CA GLU A 83 -5.81 5.08 27.10
C GLU A 83 -4.46 4.35 27.03
N VAL A 84 -3.41 5.05 26.60
CA VAL A 84 -2.08 4.47 26.37
C VAL A 84 -1.49 3.81 27.62
N ALA A 85 -1.88 4.25 28.82
CA ALA A 85 -1.45 3.62 30.08
C ALA A 85 -1.82 2.13 30.17
N LEU A 86 -2.89 1.69 29.50
CA LEU A 86 -3.31 0.27 29.45
C LEU A 86 -2.41 -0.60 28.56
N LEU A 87 -1.61 0.02 27.68
CA LEU A 87 -0.63 -0.67 26.85
C LEU A 87 0.75 -0.78 27.54
N VAL A 88 0.93 -0.09 28.67
CA VAL A 88 2.19 -0.12 29.43
C VAL A 88 2.20 -1.37 30.32
N GLY A 89 3.29 -2.13 30.27
CA GLY A 89 3.45 -3.32 31.08
C GLY A 89 4.77 -4.03 30.81
N PRO A 90 4.94 -5.26 31.32
CA PRO A 90 6.13 -6.05 31.03
C PRO A 90 6.36 -6.17 29.52
N GLN A 91 7.61 -5.90 29.09
CA GLN A 91 8.08 -5.93 27.70
C GLN A 91 7.53 -4.82 26.78
N SER A 92 6.78 -3.82 27.28
CA SER A 92 6.23 -2.75 26.42
C SER A 92 7.32 -1.98 25.66
N GLU A 93 8.48 -1.71 26.28
CA GLU A 93 9.62 -1.05 25.61
C GLU A 93 10.23 -1.90 24.47
N HIS A 94 10.04 -3.22 24.50
CA HIS A 94 10.48 -4.10 23.41
C HIS A 94 9.46 -4.05 22.27
N TRP A 95 8.16 -4.05 22.58
CA TRP A 95 7.09 -3.85 21.58
C TRP A 95 7.19 -2.49 20.88
N ASP A 96 7.58 -1.44 21.61
CA ASP A 96 7.81 -0.10 21.06
C ASP A 96 8.95 -0.05 20.03
N ARG A 97 9.97 -0.90 20.21
CA ARG A 97 11.14 -0.99 19.32
C ARG A 97 11.00 -2.08 18.25
N LEU A 98 10.00 -2.95 18.35
CA LEU A 98 9.80 -4.07 17.44
C LEU A 98 9.47 -3.58 16.03
N GLY A 99 10.49 -3.56 15.18
CA GLY A 99 10.37 -3.29 13.76
C GLY A 99 9.73 -4.45 12.99
N PRO A 100 9.33 -4.22 11.72
CA PRO A 100 8.92 -5.32 10.84
C PRO A 100 10.03 -6.36 10.70
N SER A 101 9.70 -7.64 10.79
CA SER A 101 10.65 -8.69 10.43
C SER A 101 10.87 -8.64 8.91
N VAL A 102 12.13 -8.47 8.48
CA VAL A 102 12.51 -8.61 7.08
C VAL A 102 12.94 -10.05 6.87
N ALA A 103 12.49 -10.68 5.77
CA ALA A 103 13.04 -11.95 5.33
C ALA A 103 14.47 -11.71 4.80
N SER A 104 15.43 -11.45 5.68
CA SER A 104 16.85 -11.47 5.31
C SER A 104 17.37 -12.90 5.36
N ASP A 105 18.34 -13.21 4.52
CA ASP A 105 19.26 -14.33 4.76
C ASP A 105 19.80 -14.24 6.20
N PRO A 106 20.18 -15.38 6.82
CA PRO A 106 20.67 -15.44 8.19
C PRO A 106 22.04 -14.74 8.28
N ALA A 107 22.02 -13.41 8.32
CA ALA A 107 23.20 -12.59 8.50
C ALA A 107 23.44 -12.43 10.00
N LEU A 108 24.65 -12.84 10.39
CA LEU A 108 25.29 -12.72 11.69
C LEU A 108 24.94 -11.39 12.40
N PHE A 109 24.63 -11.51 13.69
CA PHE A 109 24.42 -10.44 14.68
C PHE A 109 23.02 -9.78 14.70
N SER A 110 22.02 -10.45 15.30
CA SER A 110 20.92 -9.73 15.97
C SER A 110 21.44 -9.27 17.35
N ILE A 111 21.40 -7.96 17.61
CA ILE A 111 21.97 -7.33 18.83
C ILE A 111 20.90 -7.16 19.93
N ASP A 112 19.64 -7.57 19.71
CA ASP A 112 18.57 -7.52 20.73
C ASP A 112 17.89 -8.90 20.89
N ASP A 113 18.51 -9.77 21.70
CA ASP A 113 18.01 -11.12 22.07
C ASP A 113 16.65 -11.03 22.80
N ASP A 114 16.40 -9.94 23.54
CA ASP A 114 15.20 -9.77 24.38
C ASP A 114 13.91 -9.43 23.60
N ALA A 115 14.03 -9.00 22.34
CA ALA A 115 12.89 -8.79 21.44
C ALA A 115 12.46 -10.09 20.73
N GLU A 116 13.26 -11.16 20.82
CA GLU A 116 12.95 -12.46 20.21
C GLU A 116 12.04 -13.34 21.09
N HIS A 117 11.88 -13.01 22.38
CA HIS A 117 11.16 -13.81 23.37
C HIS A 117 9.97 -13.07 24.01
N LEU A 118 9.21 -12.37 23.16
CA LEU A 118 8.03 -11.61 23.59
C LEU A 118 6.85 -12.53 23.93
N ARG A 119 6.18 -12.25 25.05
CA ARG A 119 4.98 -12.97 25.48
C ARG A 119 3.75 -12.45 24.76
N ALA A 120 3.33 -13.17 23.72
CA ALA A 120 2.19 -12.82 22.89
C ALA A 120 0.87 -12.77 23.69
N ASP A 121 0.66 -13.71 24.62
CA ASP A 121 -0.53 -13.78 25.46
C ASP A 121 -0.70 -12.56 26.38
N LEU A 122 0.40 -12.04 26.93
CA LEU A 122 0.37 -10.88 27.83
C LEU A 122 0.08 -9.58 27.06
N GLU A 123 0.69 -9.40 25.89
CA GLU A 123 0.40 -8.25 25.03
C GLU A 123 -1.02 -8.30 24.46
N ASP A 124 -1.50 -9.49 24.09
CA ASP A 124 -2.87 -9.67 23.63
C ASP A 124 -3.89 -9.25 24.69
N ALA A 125 -3.69 -9.66 25.94
CA ALA A 125 -4.55 -9.27 27.06
C ALA A 125 -4.58 -7.73 27.25
N ARG A 126 -3.43 -7.05 27.13
CA ARG A 126 -3.36 -5.58 27.19
C ARG A 126 -4.10 -4.91 26.04
N GLN A 127 -3.86 -5.35 24.80
CA GLN A 127 -4.53 -4.79 23.63
C GLN A 127 -6.05 -4.99 23.70
N LEU A 128 -6.52 -6.17 24.14
CA LEU A 128 -7.94 -6.43 24.34
C LEU A 128 -8.55 -5.55 25.44
N ALA A 129 -7.86 -5.38 26.56
CA ALA A 129 -8.30 -4.48 27.64
C ALA A 129 -8.41 -3.04 27.16
N ALA A 130 -7.39 -2.53 26.45
CA ALA A 130 -7.36 -1.19 25.89
C ALA A 130 -8.47 -0.95 24.84
N VAL A 131 -8.72 -1.91 23.97
CA VAL A 131 -9.82 -1.82 22.99
C VAL A 131 -11.17 -1.82 23.70
N THR A 132 -11.36 -2.70 24.68
CA THR A 132 -12.64 -2.84 25.40
C THR A 132 -12.99 -1.59 26.20
N SER A 133 -11.99 -0.90 26.77
CA SER A 133 -12.19 0.36 27.50
C SER A 133 -12.33 1.60 26.61
N SER A 134 -12.05 1.48 25.31
CA SER A 134 -12.12 2.60 24.36
C SER A 134 -13.55 3.09 24.11
N THR A 135 -13.69 4.29 23.54
CA THR A 135 -14.99 4.85 23.14
C THR A 135 -15.62 4.15 21.95
N ASP A 136 -14.83 3.43 21.14
CA ASP A 136 -15.23 2.85 19.86
C ASP A 136 -14.71 1.40 19.68
N PRO A 137 -15.00 0.47 20.61
CA PRO A 137 -14.40 -0.86 20.65
C PRO A 137 -14.65 -1.67 19.38
N ALA A 138 -15.85 -1.56 18.79
CA ALA A 138 -16.21 -2.29 17.58
C ALA A 138 -15.42 -1.82 16.35
N ARG A 139 -15.13 -0.53 16.25
CA ARG A 139 -14.38 0.05 15.12
C ARG A 139 -12.91 -0.32 15.19
N LEU A 140 -12.30 -0.15 16.37
CA LEU A 140 -10.91 -0.54 16.60
C LEU A 140 -10.72 -2.05 16.46
N GLY A 141 -11.67 -2.86 16.95
CA GLY A 141 -11.65 -4.31 16.75
C GLY A 141 -11.69 -4.72 15.27
N LEU A 142 -12.51 -4.05 14.46
CA LEU A 142 -12.54 -4.27 13.01
C LEU A 142 -11.21 -3.88 12.35
N LEU A 143 -10.65 -2.72 12.71
CA LEU A 143 -9.39 -2.23 12.18
C LEU A 143 -8.22 -3.17 12.50
N LEU A 144 -8.12 -3.65 13.75
CA LEU A 144 -7.10 -4.63 14.14
C LEU A 144 -7.25 -5.96 13.37
N ALA A 145 -8.49 -6.42 13.19
CA ALA A 145 -8.75 -7.63 12.42
C ALA A 145 -8.39 -7.46 10.94
N ALA A 146 -8.68 -6.30 10.34
CA ALA A 146 -8.36 -5.99 8.95
C ALA A 146 -6.85 -5.88 8.71
N GLU A 147 -6.11 -5.20 9.60
CA GLU A 147 -4.65 -5.10 9.50
C GLU A 147 -3.96 -6.45 9.71
N SER A 148 -4.42 -7.25 10.68
CA SER A 148 -3.91 -8.60 10.90
C SER A 148 -4.17 -9.51 9.69
N ALA A 149 -5.35 -9.43 9.09
CA ALA A 149 -5.65 -10.14 7.84
C ALA A 149 -4.79 -9.64 6.68
N GLY A 150 -4.52 -8.33 6.61
CA GLY A 150 -3.58 -7.74 5.67
C GLY A 150 -2.17 -8.32 5.79
N ALA A 151 -1.70 -8.60 7.01
CA ALA A 151 -0.43 -9.28 7.23
C ALA A 151 -0.40 -10.71 6.71
N LEU A 152 -1.52 -11.46 6.85
CA LEU A 152 -1.66 -12.78 6.22
C LEU A 152 -1.62 -12.68 4.69
N VAL A 153 -2.35 -11.71 4.11
CA VAL A 153 -2.38 -11.47 2.65
C VAL A 153 -0.97 -11.15 2.14
N ALA A 154 -0.23 -10.27 2.82
CA ALA A 154 1.13 -9.89 2.44
C ALA A 154 2.09 -11.09 2.39
N ALA A 155 2.04 -11.96 3.42
CA ALA A 155 2.85 -13.17 3.47
C ALA A 155 2.45 -14.19 2.38
N GLU A 156 1.15 -14.35 2.13
CA GLU A 156 0.62 -15.23 1.06
C GLU A 156 1.04 -14.75 -0.33
N MET A 157 0.94 -13.45 -0.61
CA MET A 157 1.38 -12.85 -1.87
C MET A 157 2.90 -13.00 -2.06
N THR A 158 3.68 -12.79 -1.00
CA THR A 158 5.14 -13.01 -1.03
C THR A 158 5.47 -14.47 -1.33
N TYR A 159 4.76 -15.41 -0.71
CA TYR A 159 4.96 -16.85 -0.89
C TYR A 159 4.59 -17.32 -2.31
N ALA A 160 3.42 -16.91 -2.81
CA ALA A 160 2.97 -17.22 -4.17
C ALA A 160 3.90 -16.59 -5.22
N GLY A 161 4.16 -15.30 -5.04
CA GLY A 161 4.83 -14.43 -6.01
C GLY A 161 3.96 -14.11 -7.22
N VAL A 162 4.25 -12.98 -7.85
CA VAL A 162 3.64 -12.58 -9.12
C VAL A 162 4.24 -13.43 -10.26
N PRO A 163 3.42 -14.08 -11.11
CA PRO A 163 3.89 -14.75 -12.31
C PRO A 163 4.75 -13.82 -13.18
N TRP A 164 6.01 -14.21 -13.42
CA TRP A 164 6.99 -13.36 -14.09
C TRP A 164 7.83 -14.12 -15.11
N ARG A 165 7.78 -13.70 -16.37
CA ARG A 165 8.55 -14.24 -17.49
C ARG A 165 9.88 -13.51 -17.64
N THR A 166 10.92 -14.10 -17.07
CA THR A 166 12.29 -13.54 -17.13
C THR A 166 12.80 -13.40 -18.56
N ASP A 167 12.46 -14.32 -19.46
CA ASP A 167 12.85 -14.25 -20.87
C ASP A 167 12.21 -13.04 -21.58
N VAL A 168 10.94 -12.75 -21.28
CA VAL A 168 10.25 -11.55 -21.79
C VAL A 168 10.88 -10.29 -21.21
N HIS A 169 11.16 -10.29 -19.90
CA HIS A 169 11.79 -9.16 -19.23
C HIS A 169 13.17 -8.83 -19.83
N GLN A 170 14.01 -9.84 -20.02
CA GLN A 170 15.33 -9.68 -20.61
C GLN A 170 15.26 -9.15 -22.04
N ARG A 171 14.34 -9.66 -22.87
CA ARG A 171 14.11 -9.12 -24.23
C ARG A 171 13.72 -7.66 -24.20
N LEU A 172 12.75 -7.27 -23.37
CA LEU A 172 12.31 -5.87 -23.23
C LEU A 172 13.45 -4.94 -22.83
N LEU A 173 14.29 -5.35 -21.87
CA LEU A 173 15.47 -4.57 -21.49
C LEU A 173 16.47 -4.50 -22.64
N SER A 174 16.72 -5.60 -23.35
CA SER A 174 17.64 -5.62 -24.48
C SER A 174 17.19 -4.74 -25.65
N ASP A 175 15.90 -4.72 -25.95
CA ASP A 175 15.33 -3.90 -27.01
C ASP A 175 15.41 -2.40 -26.67
N LEU A 176 15.26 -2.03 -25.39
CA LEU A 176 15.26 -0.64 -24.93
C LEU A 176 16.65 -0.09 -24.61
N LEU A 177 17.55 -0.92 -24.07
CA LEU A 177 18.84 -0.49 -23.49
C LEU A 177 20.06 -1.09 -24.23
N GLY A 178 19.85 -2.02 -25.16
CA GLY A 178 20.91 -2.81 -25.79
C GLY A 178 21.28 -4.05 -24.97
N PRO A 179 22.32 -4.80 -25.37
CA PRO A 179 22.76 -6.00 -24.64
C PRO A 179 23.09 -5.68 -23.18
N ARG A 180 22.91 -6.67 -22.29
CA ARG A 180 23.21 -6.51 -20.87
C ARG A 180 24.66 -6.01 -20.70
N PRO A 181 24.88 -4.85 -20.07
CA PRO A 181 26.22 -4.30 -19.95
C PRO A 181 27.04 -5.09 -18.92
N PRO A 182 28.39 -5.02 -18.99
CA PRO A 182 29.24 -5.42 -17.89
C PRO A 182 28.88 -4.69 -16.59
N LEU A 183 29.21 -5.30 -15.45
CA LEU A 183 28.92 -4.73 -14.13
C LEU A 183 29.54 -3.32 -14.02
N GLY A 184 28.75 -2.35 -13.55
CA GLY A 184 29.17 -0.96 -13.38
C GLY A 184 29.24 -0.12 -14.66
N SER A 185 28.95 -0.70 -15.84
CA SER A 185 28.95 0.03 -17.11
C SER A 185 27.56 0.53 -17.50
N ARG A 186 27.51 1.65 -18.23
CA ARG A 186 26.26 2.18 -18.79
C ARG A 186 25.81 1.30 -19.98
N PRO A 187 24.52 0.94 -20.09
CA PRO A 187 23.96 0.29 -21.27
C PRO A 187 24.19 1.09 -22.56
N GLN A 188 24.38 0.40 -23.68
CA GLN A 188 24.65 1.02 -24.98
C GLN A 188 23.57 2.03 -25.39
N GLY A 189 22.30 1.71 -25.18
CA GLY A 189 21.18 2.61 -25.52
C GLY A 189 21.19 3.90 -24.70
N LEU A 190 21.64 3.85 -23.45
CA LEU A 190 21.82 5.04 -22.62
C LEU A 190 23.06 5.84 -23.03
N GLU A 191 24.15 5.18 -23.41
CA GLU A 191 25.34 5.89 -23.92
C GLU A 191 25.04 6.65 -25.22
N ALA A 192 24.31 6.01 -26.16
CA ALA A 192 23.90 6.67 -27.39
C ALA A 192 23.02 7.91 -27.14
N LEU A 193 22.12 7.86 -26.16
CA LEU A 193 21.33 9.03 -25.74
C LEU A 193 22.20 10.08 -25.05
N ALA A 194 23.15 9.67 -24.22
CA ALA A 194 24.11 10.59 -23.60
C ALA A 194 24.90 11.36 -24.66
N ASP A 195 25.36 10.69 -25.73
CA ASP A 195 26.07 11.33 -26.84
C ASP A 195 25.21 12.33 -27.61
N GLN A 196 23.92 12.01 -27.84
CA GLN A 196 22.97 12.97 -28.42
C GLN A 196 22.80 14.22 -27.54
N ILE A 197 22.68 14.04 -26.23
CA ILE A 197 22.54 15.15 -25.27
C ILE A 197 23.84 15.99 -25.25
N ARG A 198 25.00 15.35 -25.20
CA ARG A 198 26.31 16.01 -25.24
C ARG A 198 26.49 16.83 -26.52
N GLY A 199 26.13 16.26 -27.66
CA GLY A 199 26.18 16.95 -28.96
C GLY A 199 25.22 18.14 -29.01
N ALA A 200 23.97 17.94 -28.62
CA ALA A 200 22.95 19.00 -28.65
C ALA A 200 23.26 20.16 -27.69
N LEU A 201 23.89 19.90 -26.55
CA LEU A 201 24.30 20.93 -25.58
C LEU A 201 25.73 21.45 -25.79
N ASN A 202 26.44 21.00 -26.83
CA ASN A 202 27.87 21.27 -27.04
C ASN A 202 28.73 21.02 -25.79
N ALA A 203 28.44 19.93 -25.06
CA ALA A 203 29.02 19.59 -23.78
C ALA A 203 29.61 18.16 -23.80
N PRO A 204 30.76 17.92 -24.45
CA PRO A 204 31.28 16.57 -24.70
C PRO A 204 31.61 15.77 -23.44
N GLY A 205 31.94 16.44 -22.33
CA GLY A 205 32.26 15.80 -21.04
C GLY A 205 31.06 15.65 -20.09
N LEU A 206 29.83 16.01 -20.51
CA LEU A 206 28.67 15.95 -19.63
C LEU A 206 28.36 14.51 -19.20
N ASN A 207 28.20 14.29 -17.90
CA ASN A 207 27.52 13.12 -17.36
C ASN A 207 26.04 13.43 -17.10
N PRO A 208 25.08 12.90 -17.89
CA PRO A 208 23.65 13.19 -17.70
C PRO A 208 23.07 12.65 -16.37
N ASP A 209 23.76 11.71 -15.70
CA ASP A 209 23.36 11.19 -14.39
C ASP A 209 23.66 12.18 -13.24
N SER A 210 24.57 13.14 -13.48
CA SER A 210 24.98 14.15 -12.51
C SER A 210 24.05 15.36 -12.58
N HIS A 211 23.12 15.47 -11.63
CA HIS A 211 22.16 16.58 -11.59
C HIS A 211 22.82 17.98 -11.61
N PRO A 212 23.89 18.25 -10.84
CA PRO A 212 24.59 19.54 -10.89
C PRO A 212 25.23 19.82 -12.25
N GLU A 213 25.88 18.83 -12.87
CA GLU A 213 26.50 18.98 -14.19
C GLU A 213 25.46 19.23 -15.29
N LEU A 214 24.34 18.50 -15.23
CA LEU A 214 23.24 18.66 -16.19
C LEU A 214 22.65 20.07 -16.11
N LEU A 215 22.37 20.59 -14.91
CA LEU A 215 21.91 21.97 -14.75
C LEU A 215 22.94 22.99 -15.23
N ALA A 216 24.24 22.76 -14.99
CA ALA A 216 25.29 23.63 -15.47
C ALA A 216 25.43 23.59 -17.00
N ALA A 217 25.26 22.43 -17.64
CA ALA A 217 25.25 22.30 -19.09
C ALA A 217 24.03 22.98 -19.73
N LEU A 218 22.84 22.81 -19.16
CA LEU A 218 21.63 23.50 -19.61
C LEU A 218 21.79 25.03 -19.53
N ARG A 219 22.29 25.56 -18.40
CA ARG A 219 22.56 26.99 -18.25
C ARG A 219 23.58 27.52 -19.26
N ARG A 220 24.65 26.75 -19.55
CA ARG A 220 25.66 27.13 -20.57
C ARG A 220 25.09 27.13 -21.98
N ALA A 221 24.07 26.33 -22.25
CA ALA A 221 23.30 26.36 -23.49
C ALA A 221 22.17 27.41 -23.45
N GLU A 222 22.21 28.35 -22.51
CA GLU A 222 21.22 29.43 -22.34
C GLU A 222 19.79 28.93 -22.01
N LEU A 223 19.67 27.69 -21.49
CA LEU A 223 18.42 27.10 -21.04
C LEU A 223 18.30 27.26 -19.51
N GLU A 224 17.66 28.35 -19.08
CA GLU A 224 17.41 28.58 -17.66
C GLU A 224 16.20 27.78 -17.16
N VAL A 225 16.47 26.78 -16.32
CA VAL A 225 15.44 25.98 -15.66
C VAL A 225 15.70 25.86 -14.16
N PRO A 226 14.65 25.91 -13.32
CA PRO A 226 14.78 25.73 -11.87
C PRO A 226 15.06 24.27 -11.48
N ASP A 227 14.67 23.32 -12.34
CA ASP A 227 14.85 21.89 -12.14
C ASP A 227 14.89 21.13 -13.47
N THR A 228 15.18 19.83 -13.41
CA THR A 228 15.19 18.95 -14.60
C THR A 228 13.95 18.06 -14.67
N ARG A 229 12.82 18.44 -14.06
CA ARG A 229 11.58 17.65 -14.12
C ARG A 229 11.03 17.66 -15.54
N ALA A 230 10.32 16.59 -15.90
CA ALA A 230 9.78 16.45 -17.25
C ALA A 230 8.84 17.61 -17.64
N SER A 231 8.04 18.11 -16.70
CA SER A 231 7.14 19.27 -16.93
C SER A 231 7.90 20.55 -17.25
N THR A 232 9.07 20.75 -16.63
CA THR A 232 9.92 21.93 -16.82
C THR A 232 10.68 21.81 -18.14
N LEU A 233 11.30 20.65 -18.38
CA LEU A 233 12.07 20.41 -19.60
C LEU A 233 11.21 20.46 -20.87
N ARG A 234 9.95 20.00 -20.83
CA ARG A 234 9.02 20.05 -21.98
C ARG A 234 8.62 21.48 -22.41
N GLN A 235 8.86 22.49 -21.57
CA GLN A 235 8.58 23.88 -21.92
C GLN A 235 9.70 24.49 -22.77
N LEU A 236 10.85 23.81 -22.87
CA LEU A 236 11.98 24.25 -23.67
C LEU A 236 11.82 23.75 -25.11
N ASP A 237 12.04 24.64 -26.06
CA ASP A 237 12.17 24.29 -27.47
C ASP A 237 13.66 24.11 -27.82
N HIS A 238 14.19 22.91 -27.56
CA HIS A 238 15.61 22.61 -27.77
C HIS A 238 15.84 21.13 -28.12
N PRO A 239 16.72 20.80 -29.10
CA PRO A 239 16.92 19.43 -29.58
C PRO A 239 17.42 18.44 -28.51
N ALA A 240 18.04 18.93 -27.42
CA ALA A 240 18.47 18.09 -26.31
C ALA A 240 17.31 17.55 -25.44
N VAL A 241 16.11 18.15 -25.51
CA VAL A 241 15.01 17.86 -24.56
C VAL A 241 14.48 16.45 -24.72
N GLU A 242 14.14 16.03 -25.93
CA GLU A 242 13.59 14.70 -26.19
C GLU A 242 14.58 13.58 -25.82
N PRO A 243 15.86 13.61 -26.26
CA PRO A 243 16.86 12.66 -25.80
C PRO A 243 17.04 12.65 -24.29
N LEU A 244 17.02 13.81 -23.63
CA LEU A 244 17.16 13.91 -22.19
C LEU A 244 15.99 13.29 -21.43
N LEU A 245 14.75 13.53 -21.87
CA LEU A 245 13.58 12.91 -21.28
C LEU A 245 13.61 11.39 -21.44
N ARG A 246 14.01 10.91 -22.63
CA ARG A 246 14.15 9.48 -22.91
C ARG A 246 15.28 8.85 -22.09
N TYR A 247 16.42 9.52 -21.97
CA TYR A 247 17.54 9.09 -21.12
C TYR A 247 17.09 8.94 -19.68
N LYS A 248 16.43 9.95 -19.10
CA LYS A 248 15.95 9.89 -17.70
C LYS A 248 14.95 8.75 -17.49
N GLN A 249 14.05 8.52 -18.43
CA GLN A 249 13.10 7.40 -18.38
C GLN A 249 13.82 6.04 -18.37
N LEU A 250 14.76 5.84 -19.29
CA LEU A 250 15.49 4.57 -19.43
C LEU A 250 16.52 4.35 -18.33
N ALA A 251 17.16 5.40 -17.84
CA ALA A 251 18.08 5.35 -16.71
C ALA A 251 17.35 4.94 -15.43
N HIS A 252 16.15 5.50 -15.21
CA HIS A 252 15.29 5.07 -14.11
C HIS A 252 14.89 3.59 -14.26
N LEU A 253 14.45 3.17 -15.45
CA LEU A 253 14.12 1.75 -15.71
C LEU A 253 15.31 0.83 -15.41
N PHE A 254 16.51 1.18 -15.89
CA PHE A 254 17.72 0.40 -15.66
C PHE A 254 18.06 0.28 -14.16
N GLN A 255 17.89 1.36 -13.40
CA GLN A 255 18.15 1.38 -11.96
C GLN A 255 17.08 0.62 -11.16
N THR A 256 15.79 0.75 -11.50
CA THR A 256 14.70 0.23 -10.66
C THR A 256 14.22 -1.16 -11.05
N ASN A 257 14.27 -1.50 -12.34
CA ASN A 257 13.75 -2.77 -12.88
C ASN A 257 14.66 -3.35 -13.98
N GLY A 258 15.95 -3.00 -13.95
CA GLY A 258 16.94 -3.56 -14.87
C GLY A 258 17.33 -5.01 -14.52
N TRP A 259 18.42 -5.48 -15.11
CA TRP A 259 18.88 -6.85 -14.92
C TRP A 259 19.23 -7.18 -13.45
N ALA A 260 19.91 -6.28 -12.74
CA ALA A 260 20.27 -6.49 -11.33
C ALA A 260 19.03 -6.70 -10.45
N TRP A 261 17.99 -5.89 -10.67
CA TRP A 261 16.69 -6.07 -10.02
C TRP A 261 16.08 -7.42 -10.34
N SER A 262 16.11 -7.83 -11.63
CA SER A 262 15.51 -9.10 -12.03
C SER A 262 16.24 -10.29 -11.39
N ASP A 263 17.56 -10.22 -11.26
CA ASP A 263 18.37 -11.28 -10.65
C ASP A 263 18.11 -11.39 -9.14
N GLU A 264 17.88 -10.27 -8.46
CA GLU A 264 17.62 -10.22 -7.02
C GLU A 264 16.18 -10.65 -6.67
N TRP A 265 15.18 -10.15 -7.42
CA TRP A 265 13.77 -10.25 -7.01
C TRP A 265 12.95 -11.31 -7.77
N VAL A 266 13.47 -11.85 -8.86
CA VAL A 266 12.78 -12.86 -9.69
C VAL A 266 13.49 -14.21 -9.59
N ARG A 267 12.77 -15.21 -9.06
CA ARG A 267 13.30 -16.58 -8.92
C ARG A 267 12.20 -17.62 -9.15
N GLY A 268 12.50 -18.67 -9.91
CA GLY A 268 11.53 -19.72 -10.24
C GLY A 268 10.28 -19.20 -10.96
N GLY A 269 10.44 -18.28 -11.93
CA GLY A 269 9.34 -17.72 -12.72
C GLY A 269 8.37 -16.83 -11.93
N ARG A 270 8.85 -16.25 -10.82
CA ARG A 270 8.04 -15.45 -9.90
C ARG A 270 8.81 -14.25 -9.37
N PHE A 271 8.20 -13.09 -9.44
CA PHE A 271 8.61 -11.91 -8.70
C PHE A 271 8.04 -12.00 -7.28
N ARG A 272 8.90 -11.93 -6.25
CA ARG A 272 8.49 -12.08 -4.83
C ARG A 272 8.81 -10.82 -4.03
N PRO A 273 7.98 -9.78 -4.15
CA PRO A 273 8.13 -8.60 -3.32
C PRO A 273 7.87 -8.90 -1.84
N SER A 274 8.51 -8.12 -0.96
CA SER A 274 8.16 -8.06 0.46
C SER A 274 7.26 -6.85 0.73
N TYR A 275 6.03 -7.12 1.18
CA TYR A 275 5.05 -6.10 1.55
C TYR A 275 5.09 -5.82 3.05
N GLN A 276 4.90 -4.55 3.40
CA GLN A 276 4.75 -4.11 4.77
C GLN A 276 3.35 -3.46 4.94
N PRO A 277 2.37 -4.23 5.44
CA PRO A 277 1.09 -3.68 5.87
C PRO A 277 1.26 -2.56 6.89
N ALA A 278 0.39 -1.57 6.82
CA ALA A 278 0.45 -0.35 7.63
C ALA A 278 1.84 0.32 7.68
N GLY A 279 2.61 0.25 6.60
CA GLY A 279 3.96 0.82 6.53
C GLY A 279 4.01 2.35 6.49
N SER A 280 2.92 3.01 6.09
CA SER A 280 2.78 4.47 6.18
C SER A 280 1.97 4.88 7.43
N ALA A 281 2.07 6.16 7.81
CA ALA A 281 1.22 6.74 8.86
C ALA A 281 -0.28 6.56 8.56
N THR A 282 -0.69 6.66 7.30
CA THR A 282 -2.09 6.49 6.88
C THR A 282 -2.56 5.04 6.90
N GLY A 283 -1.68 4.06 7.16
CA GLY A 283 -2.00 2.64 7.06
C GLY A 283 -1.86 2.08 5.63
N ARG A 284 -1.42 2.90 4.67
CA ARG A 284 -1.03 2.40 3.35
C ARG A 284 0.14 1.44 3.48
N TRP A 285 0.07 0.36 2.73
CA TRP A 285 1.16 -0.60 2.61
C TRP A 285 2.39 0.03 1.96
N SER A 286 3.57 -0.36 2.42
CA SER A 286 4.84 -0.08 1.78
C SER A 286 5.50 -1.38 1.32
N SER A 287 6.68 -1.29 0.73
CA SER A 287 7.48 -2.45 0.31
C SER A 287 8.95 -2.26 0.66
N ASN A 288 9.60 -3.31 1.16
CA ASN A 288 11.01 -3.28 1.55
C ASN A 288 11.93 -3.82 0.45
N GLY A 289 11.70 -3.38 -0.79
CA GLY A 289 12.53 -3.73 -1.95
C GLY A 289 11.72 -4.21 -3.15
N GLY A 290 12.40 -4.36 -4.28
CA GLY A 290 11.82 -4.91 -5.50
C GLY A 290 10.78 -4.03 -6.20
N GLY A 291 10.48 -2.83 -5.73
CA GLY A 291 9.49 -1.95 -6.38
C GLY A 291 8.07 -2.53 -6.40
N ALA A 292 7.67 -3.22 -5.33
CA ALA A 292 6.40 -3.95 -5.22
C ALA A 292 5.12 -3.11 -5.35
N LEU A 293 5.24 -1.79 -5.40
CA LEU A 293 4.14 -0.84 -5.38
C LEU A 293 3.81 -0.29 -6.78
N SER A 294 4.54 -0.68 -7.83
CA SER A 294 4.14 -0.40 -9.21
C SER A 294 4.99 -1.18 -10.21
N PHE A 295 4.37 -1.69 -11.27
CA PHE A 295 5.11 -2.15 -12.45
C PHE A 295 5.26 -1.02 -13.47
N PRO A 296 6.50 -0.59 -13.80
CA PRO A 296 6.71 0.34 -14.90
C PRO A 296 6.11 -0.20 -16.19
N ALA A 297 5.45 0.66 -16.97
CA ALA A 297 4.74 0.28 -18.20
C ALA A 297 5.62 -0.56 -19.15
N GLN A 298 6.91 -0.26 -19.21
CA GLN A 298 7.92 -0.90 -20.06
C GLN A 298 8.12 -2.39 -19.75
N VAL A 299 7.86 -2.83 -18.51
CA VAL A 299 8.11 -4.21 -18.07
C VAL A 299 6.82 -4.97 -17.71
N ARG A 300 5.65 -4.33 -17.81
CA ARG A 300 4.36 -4.98 -17.52
C ARG A 300 4.11 -6.24 -18.35
N HIS A 301 4.66 -6.30 -19.57
CA HIS A 301 4.55 -7.48 -20.44
C HIS A 301 5.29 -8.71 -19.89
N ALA A 302 6.22 -8.54 -18.94
CA ALA A 302 6.85 -9.67 -18.27
C ALA A 302 5.94 -10.34 -17.23
N VAL A 303 4.88 -9.66 -16.77
CA VAL A 303 3.88 -10.24 -15.89
C VAL A 303 2.88 -11.02 -16.74
N VAL A 304 2.99 -12.35 -16.71
CA VAL A 304 2.20 -13.26 -17.55
C VAL A 304 1.73 -14.43 -16.70
N ALA A 305 0.43 -14.69 -16.71
CA ALA A 305 -0.16 -15.84 -16.03
C ALA A 305 0.43 -17.16 -16.52
N ASP A 306 0.48 -18.14 -15.61
CA ASP A 306 0.82 -19.52 -15.95
C ASP A 306 -0.10 -20.12 -17.01
N GLU A 307 0.35 -21.19 -17.65
CA GLU A 307 -0.45 -21.95 -18.60
C GLU A 307 -1.72 -22.52 -17.94
N GLY A 308 -2.88 -22.34 -18.58
CA GLY A 308 -4.19 -22.71 -18.02
C GLY A 308 -4.72 -21.74 -16.95
N TRP A 309 -4.00 -20.66 -16.67
CA TRP A 309 -4.36 -19.63 -15.69
C TRP A 309 -4.50 -18.26 -16.35
N THR A 310 -5.13 -17.33 -15.64
CA THR A 310 -5.29 -15.93 -16.04
C THR A 310 -5.11 -15.00 -14.84
N LEU A 311 -4.94 -13.71 -15.10
CA LEU A 311 -5.00 -12.66 -14.08
C LEU A 311 -6.39 -12.03 -14.11
N VAL A 312 -6.99 -11.85 -12.94
CA VAL A 312 -8.13 -10.97 -12.74
C VAL A 312 -7.62 -9.73 -12.03
N VAL A 313 -7.61 -8.61 -12.72
CA VAL A 313 -7.16 -7.30 -12.21
C VAL A 313 -8.38 -6.46 -11.93
N ALA A 314 -8.55 -6.06 -10.67
CA ALA A 314 -9.68 -5.25 -10.24
C ALA A 314 -9.19 -3.95 -9.59
N ASP A 315 -9.62 -2.82 -10.16
CA ASP A 315 -9.30 -1.47 -9.70
C ASP A 315 -10.55 -0.73 -9.23
N VAL A 316 -10.45 -0.03 -8.10
CA VAL A 316 -11.58 0.69 -7.49
C VAL A 316 -11.69 2.10 -8.06
N ALA A 317 -12.82 2.39 -8.71
CA ALA A 317 -13.02 3.69 -9.31
C ALA A 317 -13.23 4.79 -8.24
N GLN A 318 -12.31 5.76 -8.20
CA GLN A 318 -12.37 6.96 -7.35
C GLN A 318 -12.53 6.63 -5.85
N LEU A 319 -11.67 5.74 -5.33
CA LEU A 319 -11.69 5.31 -3.93
C LEU A 319 -11.80 6.47 -2.93
N GLU A 320 -10.88 7.44 -2.97
CA GLU A 320 -10.83 8.52 -1.97
C GLU A 320 -12.06 9.45 -1.97
N PRO A 321 -12.57 9.93 -3.13
CA PRO A 321 -13.87 10.63 -3.19
C PRO A 321 -15.05 9.86 -2.57
N ARG A 322 -15.14 8.55 -2.80
CA ARG A 322 -16.21 7.70 -2.27
C ARG A 322 -16.06 7.49 -0.77
N VAL A 323 -14.83 7.34 -0.30
CA VAL A 323 -14.50 7.30 1.13
C VAL A 323 -14.93 8.60 1.81
N LEU A 324 -14.64 9.77 1.21
CA LEU A 324 -15.10 11.05 1.74
C LEU A 324 -16.63 11.11 1.82
N ALA A 325 -17.33 10.65 0.78
CA ALA A 325 -18.79 10.57 0.78
C ALA A 325 -19.33 9.69 1.92
N GLY A 326 -18.73 8.52 2.15
CA GLY A 326 -19.14 7.60 3.20
C GLY A 326 -18.80 8.08 4.62
N MET A 327 -17.58 8.57 4.84
CA MET A 327 -17.11 8.94 6.19
C MET A 327 -17.70 10.26 6.69
N SER A 328 -18.09 11.16 5.77
CA SER A 328 -18.59 12.49 6.13
C SER A 328 -20.04 12.50 6.63
N GLY A 329 -20.83 11.46 6.36
CA GLY A 329 -22.26 11.52 6.63
C GLY A 329 -23.07 12.31 5.58
N ASP A 330 -22.41 12.89 4.56
CA ASP A 330 -23.05 13.81 3.62
C ASP A 330 -23.95 13.06 2.62
N ARG A 331 -25.27 13.12 2.87
CA ARG A 331 -26.27 12.42 2.05
C ARG A 331 -26.34 12.93 0.62
N ALA A 332 -25.99 14.19 0.35
CA ALA A 332 -25.99 14.72 -1.01
C ALA A 332 -24.81 14.16 -1.79
N LEU A 333 -23.60 14.22 -1.21
CA LEU A 333 -22.41 13.63 -1.84
C LEU A 333 -22.55 12.12 -2.01
N ALA A 334 -23.13 11.42 -1.01
CA ALA A 334 -23.41 10.00 -1.08
C ALA A 334 -24.35 9.62 -2.24
N ARG A 335 -25.36 10.46 -2.55
CA ARG A 335 -26.23 10.24 -3.72
C ARG A 335 -25.47 10.45 -5.03
N SER A 336 -24.69 11.53 -5.13
CA SER A 336 -23.86 11.82 -6.31
C SER A 336 -22.78 10.75 -6.55
N ALA A 337 -22.35 10.07 -5.49
CA ALA A 337 -21.39 8.96 -5.57
C ALA A 337 -22.01 7.64 -6.06
N ARG A 338 -23.33 7.50 -6.19
CA ARG A 338 -23.93 6.23 -6.65
C ARG A 338 -23.63 5.97 -8.13
N GLY A 339 -23.46 4.70 -8.48
CA GLY A 339 -23.13 4.30 -9.85
C GLY A 339 -21.66 4.51 -10.22
N ALA A 340 -21.36 4.43 -11.53
CA ALA A 340 -19.99 4.29 -12.03
C ALA A 340 -19.18 5.59 -12.02
N ASP A 341 -19.78 6.76 -12.25
CA ASP A 341 -19.07 8.04 -12.38
C ASP A 341 -19.56 9.08 -11.37
N LEU A 342 -18.85 9.17 -10.24
CA LEU A 342 -19.13 10.14 -9.17
C LEU A 342 -19.10 11.59 -9.67
N TYR A 343 -18.17 11.92 -10.58
CA TYR A 343 -18.02 13.29 -11.06
C TYR A 343 -19.18 13.70 -11.95
N GLN A 344 -19.67 12.77 -12.78
CA GLN A 344 -20.89 13.00 -13.55
C GLN A 344 -22.11 13.15 -12.62
N GLY A 345 -22.22 12.31 -11.58
CA GLY A 345 -23.28 12.45 -10.58
C GLY A 345 -23.29 13.83 -9.88
N MET A 346 -22.12 14.44 -9.65
CA MET A 346 -22.03 15.81 -9.11
C MET A 346 -22.51 16.89 -10.10
N VAL A 347 -22.34 16.68 -11.40
CA VAL A 347 -22.86 17.57 -12.45
C VAL A 347 -24.39 17.44 -12.52
N ASP A 348 -24.90 16.21 -12.52
CA ASP A 348 -26.33 15.93 -12.59
C ASP A 348 -27.09 16.47 -11.36
N ASP A 349 -26.43 16.49 -10.20
CA ASP A 349 -26.94 17.11 -8.96
C ASP A 349 -26.85 18.65 -8.96
N GLY A 350 -26.34 19.25 -10.05
CA GLY A 350 -26.22 20.69 -10.25
C GLY A 350 -25.14 21.36 -9.38
N ALA A 351 -24.18 20.59 -8.86
CA ALA A 351 -23.14 21.11 -7.98
C ALA A 351 -22.08 21.93 -8.74
N VAL A 352 -21.82 21.58 -9.99
CA VAL A 352 -20.87 22.22 -10.91
C VAL A 352 -21.32 22.06 -12.36
N ALA A 353 -20.75 22.85 -13.27
CA ALA A 353 -21.13 22.87 -14.68
C ALA A 353 -20.60 21.68 -15.48
N THR A 354 -19.37 21.23 -15.20
CA THR A 354 -18.73 20.14 -15.95
C THR A 354 -18.12 19.08 -15.06
N ARG A 355 -17.93 17.88 -15.63
CA ARG A 355 -17.25 16.76 -14.97
C ARG A 355 -15.81 17.12 -14.57
N ASN A 356 -15.13 17.90 -15.40
CA ASN A 356 -13.77 18.34 -15.10
C ASN A 356 -13.75 19.29 -13.88
N ASP A 357 -14.73 20.18 -13.78
CA ASP A 357 -14.87 21.08 -12.63
C ASP A 357 -15.18 20.31 -11.34
N ALA A 358 -16.01 19.26 -11.44
CA ALA A 358 -16.31 18.37 -10.31
C ALA A 358 -15.02 17.72 -9.79
N LYS A 359 -14.21 17.19 -10.72
CA LYS A 359 -12.93 16.55 -10.41
C LYS A 359 -11.94 17.52 -9.80
N LEU A 360 -11.71 18.66 -10.44
CA LEU A 360 -10.75 19.66 -9.96
C LEU A 360 -11.17 20.24 -8.61
N GLY A 361 -12.45 20.58 -8.44
CA GLY A 361 -12.97 21.12 -7.20
C GLY A 361 -12.90 20.14 -6.03
N LEU A 362 -13.30 18.88 -6.23
CA LEU A 362 -13.27 17.87 -5.17
C LEU A 362 -11.84 17.49 -4.77
N LEU A 363 -10.96 17.24 -5.75
CA LEU A 363 -9.55 16.92 -5.47
C LEU A 363 -8.82 18.13 -4.86
N GLY A 364 -9.14 19.35 -5.32
CA GLY A 364 -8.60 20.59 -4.76
C GLY A 364 -8.98 20.77 -3.29
N ALA A 365 -10.22 20.47 -2.93
CA ALA A 365 -10.67 20.50 -1.54
C ALA A 365 -9.99 19.44 -0.67
N MET A 366 -9.95 18.19 -1.15
CA MET A 366 -9.35 17.05 -0.45
C MET A 366 -7.85 17.26 -0.19
N TYR A 367 -7.10 17.79 -1.16
CA TYR A 367 -5.64 17.95 -1.05
C TYR A 367 -5.16 19.36 -0.70
N GLY A 368 -6.07 20.31 -0.48
CA GLY A 368 -5.73 21.67 -0.06
C GLY A 368 -5.15 22.57 -1.15
N ALA A 369 -5.51 22.31 -2.42
CA ALA A 369 -5.27 23.21 -3.55
C ALA A 369 -6.50 24.10 -3.78
N THR A 370 -6.57 25.22 -3.05
CA THR A 370 -7.74 26.12 -3.02
C THR A 370 -7.52 27.47 -3.72
N SER A 371 -6.41 27.66 -4.43
CA SER A 371 -6.12 28.89 -5.18
C SER A 371 -6.61 28.84 -6.63
N GLY A 372 -6.84 30.01 -7.23
CA GLY A 372 -7.22 30.13 -8.64
C GLY A 372 -8.62 29.61 -8.97
N GLU A 373 -8.77 29.02 -10.15
CA GLU A 373 -10.04 28.51 -10.69
C GLU A 373 -10.65 27.40 -9.80
N SER A 374 -9.80 26.53 -9.25
CA SER A 374 -10.19 25.48 -8.28
C SER A 374 -10.85 26.07 -7.03
N GLY A 375 -10.40 27.24 -6.56
CA GLY A 375 -10.98 27.90 -5.38
C GLY A 375 -12.44 28.33 -5.58
N ARG A 376 -12.81 28.78 -6.79
CA ARG A 376 -14.21 29.11 -7.12
C ARG A 376 -15.10 27.88 -7.13
N MET A 377 -14.61 26.77 -7.69
CA MET A 377 -15.32 25.49 -7.71
C MET A 377 -15.55 24.94 -6.29
N VAL A 378 -14.54 25.05 -5.42
CA VAL A 378 -14.62 24.62 -4.01
C VAL A 378 -15.73 25.34 -3.24
N ALA A 379 -15.98 26.62 -3.52
CA ALA A 379 -17.05 27.38 -2.84
C ALA A 379 -18.45 26.82 -3.15
N GLY A 380 -18.73 26.52 -4.43
CA GLY A 380 -20.00 25.91 -4.85
C GLY A 380 -20.18 24.51 -4.27
N LEU A 381 -19.12 23.70 -4.31
CA LEU A 381 -19.11 22.35 -3.74
C LEU A 381 -19.28 22.34 -2.22
N THR A 382 -18.61 23.24 -1.49
CA THR A 382 -18.76 23.39 -0.04
C THR A 382 -20.20 23.70 0.35
N LYS A 383 -20.89 24.56 -0.43
CA LYS A 383 -22.30 24.88 -0.19
C LYS A 383 -23.20 23.67 -0.41
N ARG A 384 -22.89 22.83 -1.41
CA ARG A 384 -23.70 21.65 -1.76
C ARG A 384 -23.44 20.46 -0.85
N TYR A 385 -22.21 20.28 -0.40
CA TYR A 385 -21.72 19.14 0.36
C TYR A 385 -21.05 19.59 1.69
N PRO A 386 -21.77 20.31 2.56
CA PRO A 386 -21.17 20.98 3.71
C PRO A 386 -20.57 20.01 4.74
N ALA A 387 -21.12 18.80 4.90
CA ALA A 387 -20.59 17.85 5.88
C ALA A 387 -19.28 17.24 5.38
N ALA A 388 -19.18 16.93 4.09
CA ALA A 388 -17.94 16.43 3.47
C ALA A 388 -16.80 17.45 3.56
N PHE A 389 -17.07 18.69 3.16
CA PHE A 389 -16.05 19.73 3.15
C PHE A 389 -15.72 20.21 4.57
N GLY A 390 -16.71 20.23 5.47
CA GLY A 390 -16.52 20.51 6.89
C GLY A 390 -15.58 19.52 7.57
N LEU A 391 -15.73 18.21 7.30
CA LEU A 391 -14.89 17.16 7.87
C LEU A 391 -13.39 17.35 7.53
N VAL A 392 -13.07 17.55 6.25
CA VAL A 392 -11.67 17.71 5.80
C VAL A 392 -11.06 19.04 6.26
N GLU A 393 -11.88 20.09 6.37
CA GLU A 393 -11.46 21.39 6.90
C GLU A 393 -11.21 21.34 8.42
N GLU A 394 -12.07 20.65 9.17
CA GLU A 394 -11.89 20.43 10.61
C GLU A 394 -10.61 19.65 10.89
N ALA A 395 -10.35 18.57 10.14
CA ALA A 395 -9.11 17.81 10.23
C ALA A 395 -7.88 18.68 9.94
N ALA A 396 -7.96 19.59 8.96
CA ALA A 396 -6.87 20.51 8.65
C ALA A 396 -6.60 21.48 9.81
N ARG A 397 -7.66 22.08 10.36
CA ARG A 397 -7.55 23.02 11.50
C ARG A 397 -7.05 22.33 12.76
N ALA A 398 -7.46 21.09 13.03
CA ALA A 398 -6.92 20.29 14.12
C ALA A 398 -5.40 20.09 13.98
N GLY A 399 -4.95 19.71 12.77
CA GLY A 399 -3.51 19.62 12.48
C GLY A 399 -2.79 20.96 12.65
N GLU A 400 -3.35 22.08 12.19
CA GLU A 400 -2.75 23.40 12.40
C GLU A 400 -2.61 23.78 13.88
N ARG A 401 -3.50 23.27 14.75
CA ARG A 401 -3.40 23.38 16.21
C ARG A 401 -2.43 22.37 16.85
N GLY A 402 -1.90 21.43 16.07
CA GLY A 402 -1.01 20.36 16.52
C GLY A 402 -1.73 19.16 17.13
N GLU A 403 -3.05 19.08 16.99
CA GLU A 403 -3.88 17.98 17.47
C GLU A 403 -3.75 16.76 16.55
N ALA A 404 -3.85 15.56 17.13
CA ALA A 404 -3.98 14.34 16.36
C ALA A 404 -5.39 14.20 15.78
N VAL A 405 -5.49 13.68 14.56
CA VAL A 405 -6.77 13.33 13.92
C VAL A 405 -6.91 11.81 13.82
N ARG A 406 -8.11 11.32 13.53
CA ARG A 406 -8.35 9.89 13.32
C ARG A 406 -9.11 9.59 12.03
N THR A 407 -8.87 8.41 11.49
CA THR A 407 -9.67 7.79 10.44
C THR A 407 -11.02 7.30 10.97
N LEU A 408 -11.87 6.76 10.08
CA LEU A 408 -13.19 6.25 10.45
C LEU A 408 -13.12 5.13 11.49
N LEU A 409 -12.22 4.14 11.32
CA LEU A 409 -12.10 3.01 12.25
C LEU A 409 -11.21 3.29 13.47
N GLY A 410 -10.56 4.45 13.53
CA GLY A 410 -9.91 4.94 14.75
C GLY A 410 -8.39 4.99 14.73
N ARG A 411 -7.74 4.75 13.58
CA ARG A 411 -6.29 4.97 13.42
C ARG A 411 -5.96 6.45 13.65
N GLY A 412 -5.05 6.73 14.57
CA GLY A 412 -4.59 8.09 14.84
C GLY A 412 -3.43 8.53 13.95
N SER A 413 -3.40 9.82 13.62
CA SER A 413 -2.25 10.43 12.96
C SER A 413 -1.08 10.60 13.92
N PRO A 414 0.16 10.67 13.41
CA PRO A 414 1.26 11.27 14.17
C PRO A 414 0.87 12.65 14.68
N THR A 415 1.46 13.07 15.78
CA THR A 415 1.37 14.44 16.28
C THR A 415 2.35 15.36 15.55
N LEU A 416 2.15 16.67 15.65
CA LEU A 416 3.09 17.64 15.10
C LEU A 416 4.48 17.47 15.73
N GLY A 417 4.56 17.15 17.03
CA GLY A 417 5.82 16.93 17.74
C GLY A 417 6.58 15.67 17.31
N GLU A 418 5.88 14.58 16.98
CA GLU A 418 6.52 13.37 16.43
C GLU A 418 6.98 13.57 14.99
N SER A 419 6.21 14.32 14.21
CA SER A 419 6.55 14.64 12.82
C SER A 419 7.70 15.65 12.71
N TRP A 420 8.00 16.34 13.81
CA TRP A 420 9.05 17.33 13.96
C TRP A 420 9.90 17.00 15.19
N ALA A 421 10.91 16.14 15.02
CA ALA A 421 11.94 15.94 16.04
C ALA A 421 12.72 17.26 16.24
N ARG A 422 12.32 18.05 17.24
CA ARG A 422 12.99 19.30 17.62
C ARG A 422 14.22 18.97 18.47
N ASN A 423 15.35 19.59 18.19
CA ASN A 423 16.43 19.70 19.18
C ASN A 423 15.98 20.70 20.27
N PRO A 424 15.73 20.26 21.53
CA PRO A 424 15.22 21.13 22.59
C PRO A 424 16.15 22.32 22.89
N GLU A 425 17.44 22.19 22.56
CA GLU A 425 18.49 23.20 22.79
C GLU A 425 18.72 24.13 21.59
N GLY A 426 17.93 24.01 20.51
CA GLY A 426 18.05 24.87 19.33
C GLY A 426 17.48 26.29 19.52
N PRO A 427 17.93 27.27 18.71
CA PRO A 427 17.42 28.64 18.76
C PRO A 427 15.91 28.71 18.45
N PRO A 428 15.20 29.79 18.86
CA PRO A 428 13.79 29.99 18.54
C PRO A 428 13.56 29.97 17.04
N VAL A 429 12.55 29.22 16.59
CA VAL A 429 12.17 29.18 15.18
C VAL A 429 11.44 30.47 14.81
N ASP A 430 11.76 31.01 13.64
CA ASP A 430 11.05 32.15 13.04
C ASP A 430 9.52 31.88 13.01
N PRO A 431 8.69 32.81 13.53
CA PRO A 431 7.23 32.71 13.47
C PRO A 431 6.66 32.40 12.07
N GLU A 432 7.27 32.90 11.00
CA GLU A 432 6.82 32.66 9.63
C GLU A 432 7.06 31.20 9.20
N VAL A 433 8.21 30.66 9.57
CA VAL A 433 8.58 29.25 9.37
C VAL A 433 7.64 28.34 10.16
N GLN A 434 7.35 28.69 11.41
CA GLN A 434 6.39 27.95 12.24
C GLN A 434 4.97 27.95 11.64
N SER A 435 4.50 29.10 11.15
CA SER A 435 3.19 29.22 10.48
C SER A 435 3.11 28.38 9.20
N ARG A 436 4.17 28.39 8.38
CA ARG A 436 4.25 27.54 7.18
C ARG A 436 4.20 26.06 7.54
N HIS A 437 4.87 25.64 8.61
CA HIS A 437 4.83 24.24 9.06
C HIS A 437 3.47 23.81 9.56
N ARG A 438 2.80 24.62 10.38
CA ARG A 438 1.42 24.35 10.81
C ARG A 438 0.49 24.15 9.63
N ARG A 439 0.55 25.01 8.61
CA ARG A 439 -0.25 24.87 7.38
C ARG A 439 0.09 23.61 6.57
N THR A 440 1.37 23.23 6.49
CA THR A 440 1.79 21.97 5.85
C THR A 440 1.24 20.77 6.61
N PHE A 441 1.28 20.81 7.94
CA PHE A 441 0.75 19.73 8.77
C PHE A 441 -0.79 19.66 8.73
N GLY A 442 -1.49 20.80 8.65
CA GLY A 442 -2.92 20.84 8.38
C GLY A 442 -3.30 20.19 7.04
N ARG A 443 -2.48 20.38 5.99
CA ARG A 443 -2.66 19.64 4.72
C ARG A 443 -2.42 18.14 4.89
N PHE A 444 -1.44 17.75 5.70
CA PHE A 444 -1.20 16.35 6.02
C PHE A 444 -2.39 15.72 6.75
N THR A 445 -2.91 16.32 7.82
CA THR A 445 -4.04 15.77 8.60
C THR A 445 -5.33 15.73 7.79
N ARG A 446 -5.54 16.70 6.90
CA ARG A 446 -6.62 16.68 5.89
C ARG A 446 -6.55 15.43 5.00
N ASN A 447 -5.38 15.18 4.42
CA ASN A 447 -5.18 14.02 3.55
C ASN A 447 -5.28 12.72 4.36
N PHE A 448 -4.78 12.73 5.59
CA PHE A 448 -4.71 11.58 6.48
C PHE A 448 -6.07 10.95 6.71
N VAL A 449 -7.10 11.74 7.06
CA VAL A 449 -8.41 11.18 7.42
C VAL A 449 -9.06 10.44 6.25
N VAL A 450 -8.91 10.96 5.03
CA VAL A 450 -9.48 10.35 3.82
C VAL A 450 -8.63 9.17 3.35
N GLN A 451 -7.33 9.36 3.18
CA GLN A 451 -6.43 8.32 2.69
C GLN A 451 -6.35 7.14 3.65
N GLY A 452 -6.35 7.41 4.96
CA GLY A 452 -6.30 6.36 5.96
C GLY A 452 -7.60 5.58 6.04
N THR A 453 -8.76 6.25 5.93
CA THR A 453 -10.04 5.53 5.82
C THR A 453 -10.13 4.72 4.51
N GLY A 454 -9.49 5.20 3.43
CA GLY A 454 -9.35 4.41 2.20
C GLY A 454 -8.48 3.17 2.38
N ALA A 455 -7.39 3.26 3.15
CA ALA A 455 -6.58 2.09 3.51
C ALA A 455 -7.34 1.10 4.38
N GLU A 456 -8.17 1.58 5.32
CA GLU A 456 -9.06 0.74 6.14
C GLU A 456 -10.08 -0.03 5.30
N TRP A 457 -10.68 0.65 4.33
CA TRP A 457 -11.59 0.02 3.38
C TRP A 457 -10.89 -1.06 2.57
N ALA A 458 -9.71 -0.73 2.02
CA ALA A 458 -8.94 -1.66 1.21
C ALA A 458 -8.46 -2.89 2.02
N ALA A 459 -8.07 -2.69 3.28
CA ALA A 459 -7.73 -3.79 4.19
C ALA A 459 -8.92 -4.73 4.44
N CYS A 460 -10.13 -4.19 4.63
CA CYS A 460 -11.34 -5.01 4.74
C CYS A 460 -11.65 -5.75 3.43
N TRP A 461 -11.45 -5.09 2.28
CA TRP A 461 -11.68 -5.68 0.96
C TRP A 461 -10.78 -6.89 0.70
N ILE A 462 -9.46 -6.74 0.89
CA ILE A 462 -8.52 -7.85 0.68
C ILE A 462 -8.68 -8.96 1.72
N ALA A 463 -9.08 -8.63 2.96
CA ALA A 463 -9.33 -9.61 4.00
C ALA A 463 -10.51 -10.53 3.68
N ASP A 464 -11.61 -9.94 3.19
CA ASP A 464 -12.80 -10.70 2.79
C ASP A 464 -12.53 -11.49 1.49
N LEU A 465 -11.94 -10.84 0.48
CA LEU A 465 -11.58 -11.47 -0.80
C LEU A 465 -10.66 -12.67 -0.58
N ARG A 466 -9.63 -12.54 0.26
CA ARG A 466 -8.72 -13.63 0.63
C ARG A 466 -9.47 -14.88 1.11
N ASN A 467 -10.51 -14.71 1.91
CA ASN A 467 -11.28 -15.84 2.43
C ASN A 467 -12.19 -16.42 1.34
N ARG A 468 -12.83 -15.59 0.52
CA ARG A 468 -13.64 -16.06 -0.61
C ARG A 468 -12.83 -16.91 -1.57
N LEU A 469 -11.67 -16.41 -2.01
CA LEU A 469 -10.76 -17.12 -2.91
C LEU A 469 -10.31 -18.48 -2.36
N TRP A 470 -10.07 -18.57 -1.04
CA TRP A 470 -9.71 -19.83 -0.41
C TRP A 470 -10.80 -20.90 -0.50
N HIS A 471 -12.08 -20.51 -0.46
CA HIS A 471 -13.20 -21.44 -0.59
C HIS A 471 -13.50 -21.81 -2.04
N MET A 472 -12.80 -21.22 -3.01
CA MET A 472 -12.91 -21.55 -4.42
C MET A 472 -11.97 -22.69 -4.81
N GLY A 473 -12.35 -23.43 -5.86
CA GLY A 473 -11.58 -24.54 -6.42
C GLY A 473 -11.67 -25.84 -5.61
N GLY A 474 -10.91 -26.85 -6.05
CA GLY A 474 -10.83 -28.15 -5.38
C GLY A 474 -9.94 -28.17 -4.13
N GLY A 475 -9.84 -29.33 -3.47
CA GLY A 475 -8.83 -29.58 -2.45
C GLY A 475 -7.41 -29.45 -3.01
N GLY A 476 -6.42 -29.10 -2.17
CA GLY A 476 -5.03 -28.96 -2.61
C GLY A 476 -4.25 -27.85 -1.90
N PRO A 477 -2.97 -27.67 -2.27
CA PRO A 477 -2.10 -26.63 -1.70
C PRO A 477 -2.58 -25.23 -2.08
N PHE A 478 -2.13 -24.22 -1.33
CA PHE A 478 -2.53 -22.82 -1.52
C PHE A 478 -2.44 -22.31 -2.97
N LYS A 479 -1.33 -22.59 -3.65
CA LYS A 479 -1.10 -22.14 -5.03
C LYS A 479 -1.94 -22.88 -6.09
N ALA A 480 -2.74 -23.89 -5.72
CA ALA A 480 -3.65 -24.59 -6.64
C ALA A 480 -5.04 -23.94 -6.72
N ARG A 481 -5.31 -22.94 -5.88
CA ARG A 481 -6.57 -22.19 -5.84
C ARG A 481 -6.36 -20.75 -6.37
N PRO A 482 -7.43 -20.01 -6.68
CA PRO A 482 -7.32 -18.57 -6.88
C PRO A 482 -6.64 -17.90 -5.67
N HIS A 483 -5.70 -16.99 -5.91
CA HIS A 483 -5.00 -16.29 -4.83
C HIS A 483 -4.54 -14.89 -5.26
N LEU A 484 -4.49 -13.98 -4.29
CA LEU A 484 -3.92 -12.65 -4.48
C LEU A 484 -2.42 -12.78 -4.77
N VAL A 485 -1.94 -12.04 -5.77
CA VAL A 485 -0.51 -11.96 -6.12
C VAL A 485 0.04 -10.54 -6.11
N PHE A 486 -0.82 -9.53 -6.26
CA PHE A 486 -0.42 -8.12 -6.23
C PHE A 486 -1.53 -7.26 -5.59
N PHE A 487 -1.11 -6.22 -4.89
CA PHE A 487 -1.99 -5.24 -4.25
C PHE A 487 -1.33 -3.88 -4.25
N LEU A 488 -2.08 -2.87 -4.70
CA LEU A 488 -1.71 -1.47 -4.71
C LEU A 488 -2.91 -0.64 -4.28
N HIS A 489 -3.25 -0.64 -2.99
CA HIS A 489 -4.32 0.16 -2.34
C HIS A 489 -5.72 0.14 -2.98
N ASP A 490 -5.89 0.68 -4.17
CA ASP A 490 -7.08 0.65 -4.99
C ASP A 490 -7.11 -0.50 -6.01
N GLU A 491 -5.99 -1.18 -6.28
CA GLU A 491 -5.91 -2.30 -7.21
C GLU A 491 -5.54 -3.63 -6.52
N VAL A 492 -6.23 -4.71 -6.89
CA VAL A 492 -5.85 -6.11 -6.59
C VAL A 492 -5.63 -6.90 -7.86
N VAL A 493 -4.68 -7.84 -7.83
CA VAL A 493 -4.49 -8.84 -8.88
C VAL A 493 -4.61 -10.23 -8.28
N VAL A 494 -5.51 -11.02 -8.84
CA VAL A 494 -5.70 -12.44 -8.52
C VAL A 494 -5.15 -13.28 -9.65
N HIS A 495 -4.27 -14.24 -9.33
CA HIS A 495 -3.87 -15.30 -10.25
C HIS A 495 -4.81 -16.49 -10.03
N THR A 496 -5.52 -16.90 -11.08
CA THR A 496 -6.60 -17.89 -10.98
C THR A 496 -6.61 -18.85 -12.17
N PRO A 497 -7.05 -20.12 -12.00
CA PRO A 497 -7.36 -20.99 -13.13
C PRO A 497 -8.34 -20.31 -14.08
N LEU A 498 -8.14 -20.45 -15.39
CA LEU A 498 -8.96 -19.77 -16.40
C LEU A 498 -10.47 -20.02 -16.21
N ALA A 499 -10.84 -21.25 -15.84
CA ALA A 499 -12.23 -21.65 -15.62
C ALA A 499 -12.92 -20.96 -14.43
N LEU A 500 -12.17 -20.35 -13.51
CA LEU A 500 -12.69 -19.66 -12.32
C LEU A 500 -12.66 -18.14 -12.44
N ALA A 501 -12.27 -17.59 -13.59
CA ALA A 501 -12.02 -16.15 -13.74
C ALA A 501 -13.26 -15.29 -13.48
N ASP A 502 -14.41 -15.67 -14.04
CA ASP A 502 -15.67 -14.93 -13.87
C ASP A 502 -16.18 -15.00 -12.43
N ASP A 503 -16.05 -16.16 -11.78
CA ASP A 503 -16.39 -16.32 -10.37
C ASP A 503 -15.49 -15.45 -9.49
N VAL A 504 -14.19 -15.38 -9.79
CA VAL A 504 -13.24 -14.52 -9.06
C VAL A 504 -13.61 -13.05 -9.21
N ALA A 505 -13.98 -12.62 -10.42
CA ALA A 505 -14.44 -11.25 -10.66
C ALA A 505 -15.69 -10.92 -9.82
N ALA A 506 -16.67 -11.83 -9.79
CA ALA A 506 -17.85 -11.68 -8.94
C ALA A 506 -17.49 -11.61 -7.44
N GLN A 507 -16.60 -12.49 -6.96
CA GLN A 507 -16.16 -12.46 -5.56
C GLN A 507 -15.38 -11.18 -5.20
N ALA A 508 -14.63 -10.59 -6.14
CA ALA A 508 -13.96 -9.31 -5.94
C ALA A 508 -14.98 -8.17 -5.73
N THR A 509 -16.05 -8.14 -6.53
CA THR A 509 -17.15 -7.18 -6.38
C THR A 509 -17.91 -7.37 -5.07
N GLU A 510 -18.25 -8.61 -4.71
CA GLU A 510 -18.93 -8.93 -3.44
C GLU A 510 -18.08 -8.57 -2.22
N ALA A 511 -16.76 -8.76 -2.31
CA ALA A 511 -15.84 -8.35 -1.25
C ALA A 511 -15.77 -6.82 -1.10
N ALA A 512 -15.81 -6.07 -2.21
CA ALA A 512 -15.85 -4.61 -2.18
C ALA A 512 -17.17 -4.09 -1.57
N ALA A 513 -18.29 -4.73 -1.89
CA ALA A 513 -19.59 -4.45 -1.28
C ALA A 513 -19.59 -4.76 0.23
N THR A 514 -18.98 -5.89 0.62
CA THR A 514 -18.82 -6.28 2.04
C THR A 514 -17.98 -5.25 2.80
N ALA A 515 -16.84 -4.82 2.27
CA ALA A 515 -16.01 -3.78 2.86
C ALA A 515 -16.78 -2.46 3.02
N SER A 516 -17.55 -2.06 2.01
CA SER A 516 -18.42 -0.88 2.11
C SER A 516 -19.47 -1.03 3.21
N GLY A 517 -20.15 -2.18 3.27
CA GLY A 517 -21.15 -2.47 4.30
C GLY A 517 -20.58 -2.50 5.72
N LEU A 518 -19.31 -2.89 5.89
CA LEU A 518 -18.63 -2.87 7.19
C LEU A 518 -18.36 -1.44 7.67
N LEU A 519 -17.86 -0.57 6.79
CA LEU A 519 -17.44 0.80 7.12
C LEU A 519 -18.59 1.82 7.08
N PHE A 520 -19.42 1.78 6.04
CA PHE A 520 -20.39 2.84 5.70
C PHE A 520 -21.85 2.38 5.81
N ARG A 521 -22.16 1.65 6.89
CA ARG A 521 -23.46 0.99 7.17
C ARG A 521 -24.72 1.84 6.89
N THR A 522 -24.63 3.16 7.06
CA THR A 522 -25.78 4.06 7.09
C THR A 522 -26.08 4.75 5.76
N LEU A 523 -25.12 4.84 4.82
CA LEU A 523 -25.24 5.68 3.62
C LEU A 523 -25.35 4.88 2.31
N GLY A 524 -25.02 3.59 2.32
CA GLY A 524 -25.09 2.74 1.11
C GLY A 524 -24.24 3.32 -0.01
N ILE A 525 -22.92 3.37 0.21
CA ILE A 525 -21.94 3.85 -0.77
C ILE A 525 -21.47 2.67 -1.62
N ASP A 526 -21.52 2.82 -2.93
CA ASP A 526 -21.00 1.81 -3.84
C ASP A 526 -19.52 2.06 -4.13
N PHE A 527 -18.75 0.98 -4.30
CA PHE A 527 -17.34 1.01 -4.73
C PHE A 527 -17.20 0.16 -6.00
N PRO A 528 -17.61 0.69 -7.17
CA PRO A 528 -17.56 -0.05 -8.42
C PRO A 528 -16.12 -0.38 -8.80
N LEU A 529 -15.94 -1.60 -9.29
CA LEU A 529 -14.66 -2.11 -9.74
C LEU A 529 -14.59 -2.10 -11.27
N THR A 530 -13.48 -1.62 -11.81
CA THR A 530 -13.08 -1.89 -13.18
C THR A 530 -12.30 -3.19 -13.18
N ILE A 531 -12.89 -4.26 -13.75
CA ILE A 531 -12.28 -5.59 -13.75
C ILE A 531 -11.86 -5.97 -15.17
N SER A 532 -10.65 -6.52 -15.29
CA SER A 532 -10.13 -7.10 -16.53
C SER A 532 -9.57 -8.50 -16.29
N THR A 533 -9.91 -9.43 -17.18
CA THR A 533 -9.40 -10.80 -17.18
C THR A 533 -8.38 -10.93 -18.30
N VAL A 534 -7.10 -11.00 -17.94
CA VAL A 534 -5.99 -10.89 -18.89
C VAL A 534 -4.92 -11.93 -18.66
N ARG A 535 -4.30 -12.39 -19.75
CA ARG A 535 -3.12 -13.26 -19.65
C ARG A 535 -1.87 -12.48 -19.25
N SER A 536 -1.69 -11.27 -19.79
CA SER A 536 -0.60 -10.37 -19.44
C SER A 536 -1.15 -9.13 -18.73
N TYR A 537 -0.49 -8.72 -17.64
CA TYR A 537 -0.87 -7.52 -16.90
C TYR A 537 -0.76 -6.24 -17.75
N ALA A 538 0.04 -6.24 -18.82
CA ALA A 538 0.12 -5.10 -19.75
C ALA A 538 -1.18 -4.79 -20.50
N ASP A 539 -2.13 -5.73 -20.51
CA ASP A 539 -3.44 -5.56 -21.13
C ASP A 539 -4.54 -5.17 -20.13
N ALA A 540 -4.21 -5.11 -18.84
CA ALA A 540 -5.15 -4.69 -17.82
C ALA A 540 -5.61 -3.23 -18.03
N GLY A 541 -6.87 -2.95 -17.69
CA GLY A 541 -7.48 -1.62 -17.83
C GLY A 541 -7.81 -1.18 -19.27
N LYS A 542 -7.56 -2.03 -20.28
CA LYS A 542 -8.04 -1.79 -21.66
C LYS A 542 -9.49 -2.29 -21.79
N PRO A 543 -10.44 -1.47 -22.29
CA PRO A 543 -11.81 -1.92 -22.54
C PRO A 543 -11.82 -3.12 -23.51
N GLY A 544 -12.44 -4.24 -23.12
CA GLY A 544 -12.76 -5.34 -24.03
C GLY A 544 -11.63 -6.35 -24.33
N ALA A 545 -10.59 -6.47 -23.50
CA ALA A 545 -9.62 -7.56 -23.60
C ALA A 545 -10.26 -8.90 -23.19
N VAL A 546 -11.08 -9.47 -24.07
CA VAL A 546 -11.55 -10.86 -23.96
C VAL A 546 -10.34 -11.76 -24.23
N VAL A 547 -10.05 -12.69 -23.31
CA VAL A 547 -9.04 -13.74 -23.52
C VAL A 547 -9.40 -14.48 -24.81
N ALA A 548 -8.58 -14.34 -25.85
CA ALA A 548 -8.72 -15.16 -27.02
C ALA A 548 -8.49 -16.63 -26.61
N PRO A 549 -9.44 -17.55 -26.82
CA PRO A 549 -9.16 -18.97 -26.73
C PRO A 549 -8.22 -19.29 -27.90
N HIS A 550 -6.95 -19.60 -27.63
CA HIS A 550 -6.05 -20.07 -28.68
C HIS A 550 -6.37 -21.53 -28.99
N GLY A 551 -6.52 -21.82 -30.28
CA GLY A 551 -6.30 -23.16 -30.83
C GLY A 551 -4.81 -23.51 -30.88
#